data_AF-A0AAD6MDU3-F1
#
_entry.id   AF-A0AAD6MDU3-F1
#
_cell.length_a   1.000
_cell.length_b   1.000
_cell.length_c   1.000
_cell.angle_alpha   90.00
_cell.angle_beta   90.00
_cell.angle_gamma   90.00
#
_symmetry.space_group_name_H-M   'P 1'
#
loop_
_entity.id
_entity.type
_entity.pdbx_description
1 polymer ?
#
loop_
_entity_poly.entity_id
_entity_poly.type
_entity_poly.pdbx_seq_one_letter_code
_entity_poly.pdbx_strand_id
1 'polypeptide(L)'
;MLAHPFMLLTLQAKLLVSILSSTNLVIPHEAYPLLLRTLYIWVRKSLRPSSVLIDSAVVSLSHLLAIEFGSKKSPEFLSESVLLLGAFSFVLSVSESSKTVCLELLCRLLEDEYRLVSPFIPDVLAGIGYALCSSVVVHNIGILNALLGIWGKQAGPTGSVSHGLTILHLAERVISGFIKSCSQEKLQIFA
;
A
#
# COMPACT_ATOMS: atom_id res chain seq x y z
N MET A 1 27.96 -9.93 -14.70
CA MET A 1 27.54 -11.22 -14.11
C MET A 1 26.93 -10.98 -12.71
N LEU A 2 25.73 -10.38 -12.63
CA LEU A 2 25.05 -9.98 -11.38
C LEU A 2 23.56 -10.43 -11.38
N ALA A 3 23.23 -11.50 -12.10
CA ALA A 3 21.84 -11.95 -12.25
C ALA A 3 21.33 -12.84 -11.07
N HIS A 4 22.24 -13.38 -10.26
CA HIS A 4 21.93 -14.47 -9.33
C HIS A 4 20.98 -14.10 -8.17
N PRO A 5 21.13 -12.95 -7.47
CA PRO A 5 20.26 -12.65 -6.32
C PRO A 5 18.87 -12.15 -6.73
N PHE A 6 18.74 -11.45 -7.87
CA PHE A 6 17.44 -10.92 -8.32
C PHE A 6 16.52 -12.01 -8.91
N MET A 7 17.09 -13.05 -9.51
CA MET A 7 16.31 -14.18 -10.02
C MET A 7 15.65 -14.98 -8.88
N LEU A 8 16.36 -15.16 -7.75
CA LEU A 8 15.85 -15.84 -6.57
C LEU A 8 14.61 -15.14 -5.99
N LEU A 9 14.64 -13.81 -5.88
CA LEU A 9 13.50 -13.04 -5.37
C LEU A 9 12.26 -13.19 -6.25
N THR A 10 12.44 -13.27 -7.57
CA THR A 10 11.31 -13.44 -8.50
C THR A 10 10.70 -14.83 -8.41
N LEU A 11 11.51 -15.88 -8.25
CA LEU A 11 10.99 -17.24 -8.03
C LEU A 11 10.23 -17.33 -6.71
N GLN A 12 10.77 -16.74 -5.64
CA GLN A 12 10.09 -16.65 -4.34
C GLN A 12 8.76 -15.92 -4.47
N ALA A 13 8.71 -14.77 -5.15
CA ALA A 13 7.47 -14.05 -5.37
C ALA A 13 6.43 -14.86 -6.14
N LYS A 14 6.84 -15.61 -7.18
CA LYS A 14 5.92 -16.52 -7.90
C LYS A 14 5.31 -17.56 -6.97
N LEU A 15 6.14 -18.20 -6.13
CA LEU A 15 5.66 -19.17 -5.16
C LEU A 15 4.69 -18.54 -4.16
N LEU A 16 5.03 -17.35 -3.62
CA LEU A 16 4.18 -16.63 -2.67
C LEU A 16 2.83 -16.26 -3.28
N VAL A 17 2.80 -15.75 -4.51
CA VAL A 17 1.54 -15.44 -5.19
C VAL A 17 0.73 -16.70 -5.44
N SER A 18 1.35 -17.82 -5.82
CA SER A 18 0.66 -19.10 -5.96
C SER A 18 0.09 -19.60 -4.63
N ILE A 19 0.80 -19.42 -3.52
CA ILE A 19 0.32 -19.77 -2.18
C ILE A 19 -0.89 -18.91 -1.79
N LEU A 20 -0.80 -17.59 -1.96
CA LEU A 20 -1.90 -16.66 -1.65
C LEU A 20 -3.13 -16.84 -2.54
N SER A 21 -2.94 -17.32 -3.76
CA SER A 21 -4.03 -17.60 -4.71
C SER A 21 -4.66 -18.98 -4.50
N SER A 22 -4.04 -19.86 -3.73
CA SER A 22 -4.49 -21.24 -3.56
C SER A 22 -5.66 -21.31 -2.58
N THR A 23 -6.77 -21.88 -3.04
CA THR A 23 -7.92 -22.20 -2.17
C THR A 23 -7.73 -23.50 -1.39
N ASN A 24 -6.68 -24.27 -1.69
CA ASN A 24 -6.45 -25.61 -1.14
C ASN A 24 -5.46 -25.60 0.03
N LEU A 25 -4.87 -24.45 0.35
CA LEU A 25 -3.90 -24.30 1.43
C LEU A 25 -4.53 -23.55 2.59
N VAL A 26 -4.46 -24.13 3.79
CA VAL A 26 -4.80 -23.45 5.03
C VAL A 26 -3.55 -22.77 5.54
N ILE A 27 -3.49 -21.44 5.45
CA ILE A 27 -2.38 -20.64 5.93
C ILE A 27 -2.74 -20.11 7.32
N PRO A 28 -1.89 -20.30 8.35
CA PRO A 28 -2.13 -19.72 9.66
C PRO A 28 -2.12 -18.18 9.57
N HIS A 29 -3.02 -17.51 10.29
CA HIS A 29 -3.20 -16.05 10.20
C HIS A 29 -1.91 -15.29 10.53
N GLU A 30 -1.08 -15.85 11.41
CA GLU A 30 0.20 -15.29 11.86
C GLU A 30 1.26 -15.25 10.74
N ALA A 31 1.10 -16.04 9.69
CA ALA A 31 2.06 -16.08 8.58
C ALA A 31 1.84 -14.94 7.57
N TYR A 32 0.63 -14.39 7.45
CA TYR A 32 0.33 -13.40 6.42
C TYR A 32 1.22 -12.15 6.46
N PRO A 33 1.47 -11.50 7.62
CA PRO A 33 2.35 -10.33 7.66
C PRO A 33 3.72 -10.59 7.02
N LEU A 34 4.32 -11.77 7.30
CA LEU A 34 5.62 -12.15 6.73
C LEU A 34 5.53 -12.38 5.22
N LEU A 35 4.46 -13.01 4.73
CA LEU A 35 4.24 -13.22 3.30
C LEU A 35 4.12 -11.88 2.55
N LEU A 36 3.33 -10.95 3.10
CA LEU A 36 3.15 -9.61 2.55
C LEU A 36 4.46 -8.81 2.58
N ARG A 37 5.21 -8.86 3.69
CA ARG A 37 6.51 -8.21 3.80
C ARG A 37 7.51 -8.73 2.77
N THR A 38 7.50 -10.04 2.52
CA THR A 38 8.39 -10.66 1.54
C THR A 38 8.05 -10.22 0.11
N LEU A 39 6.75 -10.14 -0.22
CA LEU A 39 6.31 -9.56 -1.51
C LEU A 39 6.71 -8.09 -1.63
N TYR A 40 6.57 -7.30 -0.56
CA TYR A 40 7.01 -5.91 -0.55
C TYR A 40 8.52 -5.79 -0.84
N ILE A 41 9.33 -6.60 -0.17
CA ILE A 41 10.79 -6.65 -0.40
C ILE A 41 11.09 -7.01 -1.86
N TRP A 42 10.38 -8.00 -2.42
CA TRP A 42 10.53 -8.36 -3.82
C TRP A 42 10.24 -7.18 -4.76
N VAL A 43 9.12 -6.48 -4.58
CA VAL A 43 8.77 -5.31 -5.40
C VAL A 43 9.85 -4.23 -5.33
N ARG A 44 10.36 -3.96 -4.13
CA ARG A 44 11.33 -2.88 -3.87
C ARG A 44 12.76 -3.21 -4.30
N LYS A 45 13.15 -4.48 -4.21
CA LYS A 45 14.53 -4.92 -4.48
C LYS A 45 14.70 -5.50 -5.89
N SER A 46 13.62 -5.79 -6.60
CA SER A 46 13.71 -6.23 -7.99
C SER A 46 13.98 -5.05 -8.93
N LEU A 47 14.95 -5.20 -9.84
CA LEU A 47 15.26 -4.18 -10.83
C LEU A 47 14.06 -3.88 -11.75
N ARG A 48 13.33 -4.93 -12.13
CA ARG A 48 12.15 -4.89 -13.01
C ARG A 48 11.18 -5.99 -12.58
N PRO A 49 10.35 -5.76 -11.55
CA PRO A 49 9.36 -6.76 -11.16
C PRO A 49 8.40 -7.01 -12.33
N SER A 50 8.00 -8.27 -12.51
CA SER A 50 7.08 -8.67 -13.57
C SER A 50 5.71 -8.04 -13.32
N SER A 51 5.22 -7.23 -14.27
CA SER A 51 3.90 -6.61 -14.18
C SER A 51 2.80 -7.65 -14.06
N VAL A 52 2.85 -8.71 -14.88
CA VAL A 52 1.90 -9.84 -14.84
C VAL A 52 1.84 -10.48 -13.46
N LEU A 53 2.99 -10.66 -12.80
CA LEU A 53 3.03 -11.25 -11.47
C LEU A 53 2.47 -10.28 -10.41
N ILE A 54 2.72 -8.98 -10.54
CA ILE A 54 2.10 -7.97 -9.66
C ILE A 54 0.59 -7.94 -9.87
N ASP A 55 0.11 -7.90 -11.11
CA ASP A 55 -1.32 -7.89 -11.43
C ASP A 55 -2.01 -9.12 -10.81
N SER A 56 -1.41 -10.31 -10.92
CA SER A 56 -1.89 -11.51 -10.24
C SER A 56 -1.88 -11.36 -8.72
N ALA A 57 -0.81 -10.80 -8.13
CA ALA A 57 -0.72 -10.59 -6.69
C ALA A 57 -1.77 -9.60 -6.17
N VAL A 58 -2.10 -8.56 -6.93
CA VAL A 58 -3.15 -7.60 -6.61
C VAL A 58 -4.52 -8.29 -6.53
N VAL A 59 -4.81 -9.17 -7.48
CA VAL A 59 -6.04 -9.98 -7.46
C VAL A 59 -6.09 -10.84 -6.19
N SER A 60 -5.04 -11.62 -5.90
CA SER A 60 -5.00 -12.48 -4.71
C SER A 60 -5.12 -11.68 -3.41
N LEU A 61 -4.44 -10.54 -3.32
CA LEU A 61 -4.48 -9.65 -2.16
C LEU A 61 -5.87 -9.03 -1.99
N SER A 62 -6.54 -8.63 -3.08
CA SER A 62 -7.90 -8.09 -3.01
C SER A 62 -8.89 -9.10 -2.45
N HIS A 63 -8.79 -10.37 -2.88
CA HIS A 63 -9.60 -11.46 -2.34
C HIS A 63 -9.29 -11.74 -0.88
N LEU A 64 -8.00 -11.79 -0.51
CA LEU A 64 -7.58 -11.98 0.87
C LEU A 64 -8.13 -10.89 1.78
N LEU A 65 -7.98 -9.62 1.39
CA LEU A 65 -8.51 -8.50 2.16
C LEU A 65 -10.03 -8.56 2.24
N ALA A 66 -10.73 -8.88 1.14
CA ALA A 66 -12.19 -9.05 1.11
C ALA A 66 -12.71 -10.10 2.10
N ILE A 67 -12.04 -11.26 2.18
CA ILE A 67 -12.40 -12.34 3.11
C ILE A 67 -12.12 -11.93 4.56
N GLU A 68 -10.99 -11.24 4.77
CA GLU A 68 -10.58 -10.80 6.11
C GLU A 68 -11.33 -9.53 6.58
N PHE A 69 -11.97 -8.75 5.71
CA PHE A 69 -12.82 -7.61 6.08
C PHE A 69 -14.00 -8.09 6.93
N GLY A 70 -13.87 -7.97 8.26
CA GLY A 70 -14.86 -8.41 9.25
C GLY A 70 -14.33 -9.43 10.28
N SER A 71 -13.12 -9.97 10.08
CA SER A 71 -12.42 -10.80 11.08
C SER A 71 -11.57 -9.94 12.03
N LYS A 72 -11.10 -10.52 13.15
CA LYS A 72 -10.17 -9.87 14.08
C LYS A 72 -8.78 -9.77 13.43
N LYS A 73 -8.57 -8.77 12.56
CA LYS A 73 -7.28 -8.56 11.88
C LYS A 73 -6.18 -8.17 12.86
N SER A 74 -4.97 -8.68 12.63
CA SER A 74 -3.80 -8.20 13.37
C SER A 74 -3.34 -6.83 12.84
N PRO A 75 -2.91 -5.91 13.71
CA PRO A 75 -2.24 -4.66 13.35
C PRO A 75 -1.13 -4.83 12.30
N GLU A 76 -0.32 -5.88 12.45
CA GLU A 76 0.82 -6.21 11.59
C GLU A 76 0.37 -6.54 10.17
N PHE A 77 -0.71 -7.32 10.03
CA PHE A 77 -1.26 -7.68 8.72
C PHE A 77 -1.72 -6.44 7.96
N LEU A 78 -2.37 -5.51 8.66
CA LEU A 78 -2.88 -4.27 8.08
C LEU A 78 -1.76 -3.33 7.66
N SER A 79 -0.72 -3.15 8.49
CA SER A 79 0.41 -2.30 8.13
C SER A 79 1.17 -2.83 6.92
N GLU A 80 1.40 -4.14 6.85
CA GLU A 80 2.05 -4.76 5.70
C GLU A 80 1.17 -4.70 4.44
N SER A 81 -0.15 -4.80 4.59
CA SER A 81 -1.10 -4.62 3.48
C SER A 81 -1.04 -3.20 2.91
N VAL A 82 -1.10 -2.17 3.76
CA VAL A 82 -0.98 -0.76 3.34
C VAL A 82 0.34 -0.52 2.63
N LEU A 83 1.44 -1.04 3.20
CA LEU A 83 2.77 -0.91 2.62
C LEU A 83 2.86 -1.57 1.24
N LEU A 84 2.34 -2.79 1.10
CA LEU A 84 2.38 -3.54 -0.16
C LEU A 84 1.49 -2.93 -1.23
N LEU A 85 0.26 -2.53 -0.90
CA LEU A 85 -0.67 -1.85 -1.82
C LEU A 85 -0.04 -0.56 -2.36
N GLY A 86 0.55 0.23 -1.46
CA GLY A 86 1.32 1.42 -1.83
C GLY A 86 2.44 1.08 -2.80
N ALA A 87 3.27 0.09 -2.45
CA ALA A 87 4.39 -0.33 -3.30
C ALA A 87 3.96 -0.81 -4.68
N PHE A 88 2.88 -1.61 -4.80
CA PHE A 88 2.34 -2.03 -6.09
C PHE A 88 1.86 -0.85 -6.92
N SER A 89 1.14 0.10 -6.31
CA SER A 89 0.61 1.26 -7.02
C SER A 89 1.70 2.19 -7.57
N PHE A 90 2.89 2.20 -6.95
CA PHE A 90 4.04 3.00 -7.37
C PHE A 90 4.81 2.41 -8.56
N VAL A 91 4.74 1.09 -8.79
CA VAL A 91 5.49 0.46 -9.88
C VAL A 91 4.99 0.94 -11.23
N LEU A 92 5.88 1.56 -12.02
CA LEU A 92 5.52 2.18 -13.30
C LEU A 92 4.91 1.20 -14.31
N SER A 93 5.45 -0.02 -14.40
CA SER A 93 5.06 -1.04 -15.38
C SER A 93 3.75 -1.77 -15.06
N VAL A 94 3.15 -1.54 -13.88
CA VAL A 94 1.87 -2.14 -13.49
C VAL A 94 0.72 -1.46 -14.21
N SER A 95 -0.31 -2.23 -14.56
CA SER A 95 -1.51 -1.73 -15.21
C SER A 95 -2.22 -0.65 -14.39
N GLU A 96 -2.83 0.33 -15.05
CA GLU A 96 -3.60 1.37 -14.36
C GLU A 96 -4.78 0.80 -13.57
N SER A 97 -5.40 -0.29 -14.05
CA SER A 97 -6.45 -1.01 -13.34
C SER A 97 -5.96 -1.57 -12.01
N SER A 98 -4.82 -2.27 -11.99
CA SER A 98 -4.26 -2.83 -10.74
C SER A 98 -3.81 -1.73 -9.78
N LYS A 99 -3.24 -0.63 -10.29
CA LYS A 99 -2.93 0.55 -9.47
C LYS A 99 -4.20 1.12 -8.83
N THR A 100 -5.27 1.26 -9.61
CA THR A 100 -6.56 1.78 -9.13
C THR A 100 -7.13 0.90 -8.03
N VAL A 101 -7.15 -0.43 -8.21
CA VAL A 101 -7.58 -1.39 -7.17
C VAL A 101 -6.73 -1.25 -5.91
N CYS A 102 -5.41 -1.12 -6.04
CA CYS A 102 -4.52 -0.96 -4.88
C CYS A 102 -4.86 0.31 -4.08
N LEU A 103 -5.07 1.42 -4.78
CA LEU A 103 -5.37 2.71 -4.15
C LEU A 103 -6.76 2.72 -3.51
N GLU A 104 -7.75 2.10 -4.15
CA GLU A 104 -9.10 1.95 -3.59
C GLU A 104 -9.09 1.12 -2.31
N LEU A 105 -8.42 -0.05 -2.33
CA LEU A 105 -8.27 -0.89 -1.14
C LEU A 105 -7.53 -0.17 -0.02
N LEU A 106 -6.49 0.61 -0.35
CA LEU A 106 -5.75 1.40 0.62
C LEU A 106 -6.63 2.48 1.27
N CYS A 107 -7.44 3.21 0.50
CA CYS A 107 -8.43 4.15 1.05
C CYS A 107 -9.35 3.46 2.05
N ARG A 108 -9.95 2.33 1.65
CA ARG A 108 -10.89 1.58 2.49
C ARG A 108 -10.24 1.10 3.79
N LEU A 109 -9.00 0.58 3.72
CA LEU A 109 -8.27 0.16 4.93
C LEU A 109 -8.02 1.32 5.89
N LEU A 110 -7.70 2.51 5.38
CA LEU A 110 -7.48 3.69 6.22
C LEU A 110 -8.77 4.24 6.83
N GLU A 111 -9.90 4.12 6.12
CA GLU A 111 -11.21 4.59 6.62
C GLU A 111 -11.80 3.61 7.65
N ASP A 112 -11.80 2.32 7.34
CA ASP A 112 -12.50 1.29 8.12
C ASP A 112 -11.69 0.80 9.35
N GLU A 113 -10.35 0.72 9.24
CA GLU A 113 -9.52 -0.05 10.18
C GLU A 113 -8.46 0.79 10.91
N TYR A 114 -8.59 2.11 10.90
CA TYR A 114 -7.54 3.05 11.34
C TYR A 114 -6.95 2.81 12.73
N ARG A 115 -7.73 2.22 13.65
CA ARG A 115 -7.31 1.96 15.05
C ARG A 115 -6.20 0.92 15.14
N LEU A 116 -6.16 -0.02 14.19
CA LEU A 116 -5.20 -1.13 14.19
C LEU A 116 -3.85 -0.72 13.58
N VAL A 117 -3.77 0.48 13.00
CA VAL A 117 -2.62 0.95 12.22
C VAL A 117 -1.62 1.73 13.09
N SER A 118 -2.04 2.14 14.28
CA SER A 118 -1.27 2.99 15.22
C SER A 118 0.11 2.45 15.64
N PRO A 119 0.38 1.14 15.79
CA PRO A 119 1.70 0.66 16.24
C PRO A 119 2.77 0.71 15.15
N PHE A 120 2.37 0.71 13.87
CA PHE A 120 3.26 0.53 12.71
C PHE A 120 3.27 1.74 11.77
N ILE A 121 3.18 2.93 12.34
CA ILE A 121 3.09 4.20 11.60
C ILE A 121 4.18 4.39 10.54
N PRO A 122 5.46 4.02 10.76
CA PRO A 122 6.47 4.17 9.72
C PRO A 122 6.16 3.39 8.43
N ASP A 123 5.74 2.12 8.54
CA ASP A 123 5.41 1.29 7.37
C ASP A 123 4.15 1.82 6.67
N VAL A 124 3.19 2.34 7.44
CA VAL A 124 1.94 2.90 6.93
C VAL A 124 2.18 4.20 6.17
N LEU A 125 2.98 5.11 6.74
CA LEU A 125 3.40 6.34 6.06
C LEU A 125 4.23 6.04 4.81
N ALA A 126 5.07 5.01 4.84
CA ALA A 126 5.80 4.58 3.65
C ALA A 126 4.87 4.06 2.56
N GLY A 127 3.89 3.22 2.91
CA GLY A 127 2.84 2.74 1.99
C GLY A 127 2.06 3.88 1.34
N ILE A 128 1.57 4.81 2.17
CA ILE A 128 0.87 6.02 1.69
C ILE A 128 1.78 6.86 0.79
N GLY A 129 3.05 7.02 1.17
CA GLY A 129 4.02 7.74 0.35
C GLY A 129 4.20 7.14 -1.05
N TYR A 130 4.24 5.81 -1.16
CA TYR A 130 4.25 5.14 -2.46
C TYR A 130 2.94 5.35 -3.24
N ALA A 131 1.81 5.24 -2.56
CA ALA A 131 0.49 5.43 -3.15
C ALA A 131 0.32 6.83 -3.77
N LEU A 132 0.69 7.87 -3.02
CA LEU A 132 0.62 9.26 -3.48
C LEU A 132 1.61 9.57 -4.62
N CYS A 133 2.68 8.78 -4.76
CA CYS A 133 3.61 8.87 -5.87
C CYS A 133 3.20 8.01 -7.08
N SER A 134 2.04 7.36 -7.06
CA SER A 134 1.51 6.61 -8.21
C SER A 134 1.23 7.54 -9.40
N SER A 135 1.27 6.97 -10.61
CA SER A 135 0.81 7.65 -11.81
C SER A 135 -0.71 7.86 -11.83
N VAL A 136 -1.46 7.10 -11.03
CA VAL A 136 -2.92 7.23 -10.89
C VAL A 136 -3.23 8.12 -9.69
N VAL A 137 -3.91 9.24 -9.93
CA VAL A 137 -4.13 10.30 -8.91
C VAL A 137 -5.56 10.38 -8.38
N VAL A 138 -6.46 9.52 -8.84
CA VAL A 138 -7.92 9.59 -8.54
C VAL A 138 -8.20 9.48 -7.03
N HIS A 139 -7.40 8.70 -6.32
CA HIS A 139 -7.59 8.43 -4.90
C HIS A 139 -6.69 9.28 -3.97
N ASN A 140 -5.79 10.11 -4.50
CA ASN A 140 -4.81 10.84 -3.68
C ASN A 140 -5.45 11.72 -2.60
N ILE A 141 -6.55 12.40 -2.94
CA ILE A 141 -7.29 13.25 -1.98
C ILE A 141 -7.95 12.39 -0.90
N GLY A 142 -8.58 11.27 -1.29
CA GLY A 142 -9.18 10.33 -0.34
C GLY A 142 -8.15 9.76 0.63
N ILE A 143 -7.00 9.32 0.13
CA ILE A 143 -5.89 8.81 0.95
C ILE A 143 -5.39 9.87 1.93
N LEU A 144 -5.20 11.11 1.46
CA LEU A 144 -4.71 12.19 2.32
C LEU A 144 -5.75 12.58 3.38
N ASN A 145 -7.03 12.66 3.01
CA ASN A 145 -8.11 12.94 3.96
C ASN A 145 -8.23 11.83 5.01
N ALA A 146 -8.14 10.57 4.60
CA ALA A 146 -8.14 9.44 5.52
C ALA A 146 -6.92 9.51 6.46
N LEU A 147 -5.71 9.73 5.92
CA LEU A 147 -4.50 9.89 6.73
C LEU A 147 -4.61 11.03 7.74
N LEU A 148 -5.11 12.21 7.34
CA LEU A 148 -5.24 13.35 8.25
C LEU A 148 -6.34 13.10 9.30
N GLY A 149 -7.42 12.43 8.90
CA GLY A 149 -8.58 12.17 9.74
C GLY A 149 -8.35 11.14 10.85
N ILE A 150 -7.24 10.39 10.85
CA ILE A 150 -6.98 9.36 11.89
C ILE A 150 -6.23 9.91 13.11
N TRP A 151 -5.57 11.06 12.98
CA TRP A 151 -4.82 11.68 14.08
C TRP A 151 -5.76 12.30 15.10
N GLY A 152 -5.46 12.13 16.39
CA GLY A 152 -6.26 12.69 17.49
C GLY A 152 -7.60 11.98 17.76
N LYS A 153 -7.96 10.94 16.98
CA LYS A 153 -9.10 10.07 17.28
C LYS A 153 -8.78 9.11 18.44
N GLN A 154 -9.81 8.64 19.14
CA GLN A 154 -9.67 7.59 20.15
C GLN A 154 -9.10 6.31 19.50
N ALA A 155 -8.03 5.75 20.11
CA ALA A 155 -7.21 4.66 19.55
C ALA A 155 -6.51 4.97 18.22
N GLY A 156 -6.40 6.26 17.85
CA GLY A 156 -5.59 6.71 16.72
C GLY A 156 -4.11 6.85 17.09
N PRO A 157 -3.26 7.16 16.10
CA PRO A 157 -1.83 7.30 16.29
C PRO A 157 -1.47 8.42 17.27
N THR A 158 -0.48 8.19 18.12
CA THR A 158 0.09 9.25 18.96
C THR A 158 0.85 10.24 18.09
N GLY A 159 0.52 11.52 18.26
CA GLY A 159 1.21 12.59 17.55
C GLY A 159 2.69 12.63 17.94
N SER A 160 3.56 12.68 16.93
CA SER A 160 4.98 12.96 17.11
C SER A 160 5.41 13.99 16.07
N VAL A 161 6.45 14.77 16.38
CA VAL A 161 6.98 15.78 15.46
C VAL A 161 7.47 15.12 14.17
N SER A 162 8.11 13.95 14.25
CA SER A 162 8.61 13.22 13.07
C SER A 162 7.48 12.73 12.16
N HIS A 163 6.38 12.22 12.72
CA HIS A 163 5.20 11.85 11.95
C HIS A 163 4.56 13.07 11.28
N GLY A 164 4.42 14.18 12.04
CA GLY A 164 3.88 15.43 11.50
C GLY A 164 4.68 15.97 10.32
N LEU A 165 6.01 16.02 10.42
CA LEU A 165 6.88 16.45 9.33
C LEU A 165 6.77 15.55 8.09
N THR A 166 6.64 14.23 8.30
CA THR A 166 6.46 13.28 7.20
C THR A 166 5.13 13.52 6.49
N ILE A 167 4.04 13.75 7.22
CA ILE A 167 2.72 14.04 6.66
C ILE A 167 2.74 15.36 5.88
N LEU A 168 3.36 16.40 6.43
CA LEU A 168 3.52 17.69 5.75
C LEU A 168 4.28 17.53 4.43
N HIS A 169 5.38 16.76 4.44
CA HIS A 169 6.13 16.45 3.24
C HIS A 169 5.28 15.71 2.19
N LEU A 170 4.45 14.75 2.61
CA LEU A 170 3.54 14.03 1.71
C LEU A 170 2.50 14.97 1.10
N ALA A 171 1.88 15.85 1.91
CA ALA A 171 0.91 16.83 1.43
C ALA A 171 1.53 17.81 0.43
N GLU A 172 2.72 18.34 0.75
CA GLU A 172 3.50 19.21 -0.14
C GLU A 172 3.75 18.54 -1.50
N ARG A 173 4.16 17.26 -1.50
CA ARG A 173 4.40 16.52 -2.75
C ARG A 173 3.14 16.37 -3.58
N VAL A 174 2.00 16.06 -2.97
CA VAL A 174 0.71 15.94 -3.67
C VAL A 174 0.33 17.27 -4.31
N ILE A 175 0.41 18.37 -3.54
CA ILE A 175 0.11 19.72 -4.04
C ILE A 175 1.05 20.10 -5.18
N SER A 176 2.38 19.88 -5.03
CA SER A 176 3.36 20.14 -6.08
C SER A 176 3.08 19.33 -7.36
N GLY A 177 2.65 18.06 -7.20
CA GLY A 177 2.24 17.20 -8.31
C GLY A 177 1.02 17.75 -9.06
N PHE A 178 0.01 18.25 -8.34
CA PHE A 178 -1.17 18.87 -8.96
C PHE A 178 -0.84 20.16 -9.70
N ILE A 179 0.00 21.02 -9.11
CA ILE A 179 0.47 22.26 -9.75
C ILE A 179 1.22 21.93 -11.05
N LYS A 180 2.16 20.98 -11.02
CA LYS A 180 2.96 20.59 -12.19
C LYS A 180 2.13 19.95 -13.31
N SER A 181 1.05 19.27 -12.97
CA SER A 181 0.16 18.63 -13.94
C SER A 181 -0.89 19.58 -14.54
N CYS A 182 -0.85 20.89 -14.21
CA CYS A 182 -1.82 21.90 -14.67
C CYS A 182 -3.29 21.51 -14.45
N SER A 183 -3.57 20.67 -13.45
CA SER A 183 -4.92 20.26 -13.10
C SER A 183 -5.60 21.34 -12.24
N GLN A 184 -5.96 22.47 -12.86
CA GLN A 184 -6.60 23.60 -12.17
C GLN A 184 -7.89 23.21 -11.43
N GLU A 185 -8.66 22.23 -11.92
CA GLU A 185 -9.85 21.70 -11.25
C GLU A 185 -9.56 21.08 -9.87
N LYS A 186 -8.33 20.60 -9.60
CA LYS A 186 -7.97 19.92 -8.35
C LYS A 186 -7.41 20.85 -7.27
N LEU A 187 -7.02 22.06 -7.64
CA LEU A 187 -6.44 23.05 -6.71
C LEU A 187 -7.51 23.83 -5.92
N GLN A 188 -8.75 23.91 -6.42
CA GLN A 188 -9.85 24.57 -5.69
C GLN A 188 -10.27 23.84 -4.40
N ILE A 189 -9.87 22.58 -4.21
CA ILE A 189 -10.26 21.76 -3.05
C ILE A 189 -9.43 22.10 -1.79
N PHE A 190 -8.27 22.75 -1.96
CA PHE A 190 -7.41 23.18 -0.85
C PHE A 190 -7.56 24.67 -0.50
N ALA A 191 -8.48 25.38 -1.15
CA ALA A 191 -8.76 26.80 -0.95
C ALA A 191 -9.88 27.03 0.08
#